data_AF-A0A2S9H0F5-F1
#
_entry.id   AF-A0A2S9H0F5-F1
#
_cell.length_a   1.000
_cell.length_b   1.000
_cell.length_c   1.000
_cell.angle_alpha   90.00
_cell.angle_beta   90.00
_cell.angle_gamma   90.00
#
_symmetry.space_group_name_H-M   'P 1'
#
loop_
_entity.id
_entity.type
_entity.pdbx_description
1 polymer ?
#
loop_
_entity_poly.entity_id
_entity_poly.type
_entity_poly.pdbx_seq_one_letter_code
_entity_poly.pdbx_strand_id
1 'polypeptide(L)'
;MQKIAPGAPNPRDSAIERRSVEISSLLHRRWTDSLLAVERVTNKNITILEFHPDFGNEKLVLRGEAREFDALADYIKQLNATGLVKNVALMHEQAISREHVDTIEFELKGDL
;
A
#
# COMPACT_ATOMS: atom_id res chain seq x y z
N MET A 1 54.60 6.06 -18.32
CA MET A 1 53.23 6.33 -17.82
C MET A 1 52.31 5.29 -18.44
N GLN A 2 51.89 4.27 -17.68
CA GLN A 2 51.07 3.17 -18.17
C GLN A 2 49.60 3.44 -17.80
N LYS A 3 48.75 3.52 -18.81
CA LYS A 3 47.32 3.86 -18.72
C LYS A 3 46.56 2.61 -18.25
N ILE A 4 45.99 2.63 -17.05
CA ILE A 4 45.19 1.52 -16.51
C ILE A 4 43.87 1.50 -17.28
N ALA A 5 43.62 0.44 -18.04
CA ALA A 5 42.33 0.22 -18.69
C ALA A 5 41.27 -0.09 -17.60
N PRO A 6 40.01 0.36 -17.75
CA PRO A 6 38.97 0.06 -16.79
C PRO A 6 38.76 -1.46 -16.77
N GLY A 7 39.08 -2.09 -15.64
CA GLY A 7 38.89 -3.52 -15.45
C GLY A 7 37.42 -3.87 -15.61
N ALA A 8 37.14 -4.94 -16.36
CA ALA A 8 35.78 -5.47 -16.51
C ALA A 8 35.13 -5.64 -15.12
N PRO A 9 33.82 -5.35 -14.98
CA PRO A 9 33.14 -5.44 -13.70
C PRO A 9 33.29 -6.85 -13.11
N ASN A 10 33.58 -6.91 -11.82
CA ASN A 10 33.70 -8.17 -11.09
C ASN A 10 32.38 -8.94 -11.23
N PRO A 11 32.41 -10.24 -11.59
CA PRO A 11 31.20 -11.06 -11.73
C PRO A 11 30.26 -11.04 -10.51
N ARG A 12 30.80 -10.81 -9.30
CA ARG A 12 30.01 -10.62 -8.08
C ARG A 12 29.23 -9.31 -8.08
N ASP A 13 29.86 -8.22 -8.49
CA ASP A 13 29.23 -6.89 -8.56
C ASP A 13 28.11 -6.89 -9.60
N SER A 14 28.36 -7.51 -10.76
CA SER A 14 27.33 -7.71 -11.80
C SER A 14 26.19 -8.65 -11.38
N ALA A 15 26.40 -9.53 -10.40
CA ALA A 15 25.34 -10.38 -9.84
C ALA A 15 24.49 -9.63 -8.80
N ILE A 16 25.13 -8.81 -7.95
CA ILE A 16 24.45 -7.92 -7.00
C ILE A 16 23.58 -6.91 -7.75
N GLU A 17 24.10 -6.31 -8.81
CA GLU A 17 23.38 -5.33 -9.61
C GLU A 17 22.14 -5.94 -10.30
N ARG A 18 22.27 -7.13 -10.90
CA ARG A 18 21.12 -7.87 -11.45
C ARG A 18 20.07 -8.19 -10.40
N ARG A 19 20.50 -8.68 -9.23
CA ARG A 19 19.60 -8.98 -8.10
C ARG A 19 18.87 -7.72 -7.60
N SER A 20 19.57 -6.59 -7.55
CA SER A 20 19.00 -5.30 -7.17
C SER A 20 17.88 -4.89 -8.13
N VAL A 21 18.13 -4.96 -9.44
CA VAL A 21 17.14 -4.64 -10.48
C VAL A 21 15.90 -5.55 -10.38
N GLU A 22 16.09 -6.85 -10.16
CA GLU A 22 14.99 -7.80 -9.97
C GLU A 22 14.14 -7.46 -8.74
N ILE A 23 14.78 -7.19 -7.60
CA ILE A 23 14.09 -6.82 -6.36
C ILE A 23 13.33 -5.50 -6.55
N SER A 24 13.97 -4.48 -7.13
CA SER A 24 13.32 -3.22 -7.42
C SER A 24 12.11 -3.39 -8.34
N SER A 25 12.21 -4.23 -9.39
CA SER A 25 11.10 -4.49 -10.30
C SER A 25 9.93 -5.18 -9.61
N LEU A 26 10.21 -6.13 -8.72
CA LEU A 26 9.19 -6.82 -7.92
C LEU A 26 8.50 -5.87 -6.94
N LEU A 27 9.26 -5.01 -6.25
CA LEU A 27 8.69 -4.02 -5.33
C LEU A 27 7.82 -3.00 -6.05
N HIS A 28 8.25 -2.51 -7.22
CA HIS A 28 7.42 -1.61 -8.03
C HIS A 28 6.11 -2.26 -8.44
N ARG A 29 6.15 -3.52 -8.90
CA ARG A 29 4.92 -4.24 -9.28
C ARG A 29 3.99 -4.43 -8.08
N ARG A 30 4.52 -4.90 -6.95
CA ARG A 30 3.74 -5.11 -5.72
C ARG A 30 3.10 -3.81 -5.22
N TRP A 31 3.80 -2.69 -5.34
CA TRP A 31 3.25 -1.36 -5.06
C TRP A 31 2.10 -0.98 -5.99
N THR A 32 2.27 -1.18 -7.30
CA THR A 32 1.21 -0.89 -8.27
C THR A 32 -0.02 -1.74 -8.01
N ASP A 33 0.14 -3.05 -7.78
CA ASP A 33 -0.96 -3.97 -7.57
C ASP A 33 -1.74 -3.65 -6.28
N SER A 34 -1.03 -3.31 -5.20
CA SER A 34 -1.65 -2.98 -3.91
C SER A 34 -2.35 -1.63 -3.94
N LEU A 35 -1.77 -0.61 -4.60
CA LEU A 35 -2.44 0.67 -4.81
C LEU A 35 -3.70 0.51 -5.65
N LEU A 36 -3.63 -0.26 -6.75
CA LEU A 36 -4.79 -0.55 -7.60
C LEU A 36 -5.91 -1.27 -6.83
N ALA A 37 -5.58 -2.11 -5.85
CA ALA A 37 -6.57 -2.77 -5.01
C ALA A 37 -7.40 -1.75 -4.21
N VAL A 38 -6.72 -0.75 -3.64
CA VAL A 38 -7.33 0.34 -2.88
C VAL A 38 -8.14 1.27 -3.79
N GLU A 39 -7.59 1.64 -4.95
CA GLU A 39 -8.23 2.55 -5.91
C GLU A 39 -9.45 1.95 -6.61
N ARG A 40 -9.48 0.63 -6.84
CA ARG A 40 -10.64 -0.04 -7.46
C ARG A 40 -11.92 0.06 -6.61
N VAL A 41 -11.76 0.20 -5.30
CA VAL A 41 -12.87 0.38 -4.38
C VAL A 41 -13.14 1.88 -4.24
N THR A 42 -13.83 2.45 -5.23
CA THR A 42 -14.22 3.86 -5.16
C THR A 42 -15.51 4.03 -4.36
N ASN A 43 -15.49 4.82 -3.29
CA ASN A 43 -16.68 5.25 -2.57
C ASN A 43 -16.59 6.75 -2.29
N LYS A 44 -17.56 7.54 -2.77
CA LYS A 44 -17.60 9.00 -2.58
C LYS A 44 -17.69 9.44 -1.12
N ASN A 45 -18.04 8.52 -0.23
CA ASN A 45 -18.16 8.74 1.21
C ASN A 45 -16.90 8.28 1.97
N ILE A 46 -15.85 7.84 1.27
CA ILE A 46 -14.56 7.42 1.84
C ILE A 46 -13.45 8.28 1.24
N THR A 47 -12.59 8.79 2.12
CA THR A 47 -11.34 9.46 1.74
C THR A 47 -10.18 8.69 2.36
N ILE A 48 -9.27 8.19 1.53
CA ILE A 48 -8.03 7.58 2.02
C ILE A 48 -6.98 8.69 2.21
N LEU A 49 -6.41 8.76 3.40
CA LEU A 49 -5.41 9.75 3.78
C LEU A 49 -4.01 9.15 3.78
N GLU A 50 -3.87 7.91 4.23
CA GLU A 50 -2.59 7.21 4.28
C GLU A 50 -2.71 5.77 3.81
N PHE A 51 -1.67 5.29 3.13
CA PHE A 51 -1.53 3.91 2.67
C PHE A 51 -0.10 3.43 2.92
N HIS A 52 0.04 2.42 3.78
CA HIS A 52 1.32 1.86 4.20
C HIS A 52 1.36 0.34 3.98
N PRO A 53 1.76 -0.13 2.79
CA PRO A 53 2.00 -1.54 2.54
C PRO A 53 3.36 -1.97 3.11
N ASP A 54 3.37 -3.14 3.74
CA ASP A 54 4.56 -3.85 4.20
C ASP A 54 4.69 -5.16 3.44
N PHE A 55 5.42 -5.11 2.32
CA PHE A 55 5.65 -6.28 1.47
C PHE A 55 6.58 -7.32 2.10
N GLY A 56 7.29 -6.97 3.18
CA GLY A 56 8.13 -7.92 3.93
C GLY A 56 7.29 -8.83 4.81
N ASN A 57 6.22 -8.30 5.39
CA ASN A 57 5.30 -9.04 6.26
C ASN A 57 3.96 -9.40 5.61
N GLU A 58 3.78 -9.06 4.33
CA GLU A 58 2.52 -9.23 3.58
C GLU A 58 1.32 -8.57 4.29
N LYS A 59 1.56 -7.37 4.85
CA LYS A 59 0.56 -6.58 5.58
C LYS A 59 0.33 -5.24 4.91
N LEU A 60 -0.79 -4.60 5.25
CA LEU A 60 -1.02 -3.20 4.95
C LEU A 60 -1.74 -2.49 6.10
N VAL A 61 -1.51 -1.18 6.16
CA VAL A 61 -2.29 -0.24 6.98
C VAL A 61 -2.91 0.82 6.07
N LEU A 62 -4.20 1.08 6.24
CA LEU A 62 -4.92 2.18 5.61
C LEU A 62 -5.45 3.11 6.68
N ARG A 63 -5.31 4.42 6.47
CA ARG A 63 -6.00 5.42 7.28
C ARG A 63 -6.82 6.33 6.41
N GLY A 64 -7.98 6.72 6.91
CA GLY A 64 -8.91 7.51 6.14
C GLY A 64 -10.02 8.10 6.98
N GLU A 65 -10.94 8.75 6.29
CA GLU A 65 -12.16 9.30 6.84
C GLU A 65 -13.36 8.76 6.08
N ALA A 66 -14.42 8.42 6.80
CA ALA A 66 -15.71 8.03 6.25
C ALA A 66 -16.79 9.05 6.64
N ARG A 67 -17.71 9.38 5.74
CA ARG A 67 -18.85 10.27 6.08
C ARG A 67 -19.85 9.60 7.02
N GLU A 68 -19.96 8.29 6.92
CA GLU A 68 -20.92 7.48 7.69
C GLU A 68 -20.37 6.07 7.87
N PHE A 69 -20.78 5.42 8.97
CA PHE A 69 -20.28 4.10 9.32
C PHE A 69 -20.65 3.04 8.28
N ASP A 70 -21.84 3.13 7.69
CA ASP A 70 -22.28 2.20 6.64
C ASP A 70 -21.37 2.24 5.41
N ALA A 71 -20.89 3.43 5.03
CA ALA A 71 -19.93 3.57 3.94
C ALA A 71 -18.58 2.91 4.26
N LEU A 72 -18.14 2.98 5.52
CA LEU A 72 -16.92 2.31 5.99
C LEU A 72 -17.08 0.78 5.97
N ALA A 73 -18.22 0.27 6.47
CA ALA A 73 -18.53 -1.15 6.44
C ALA A 73 -18.57 -1.71 5.00
N ASP A 74 -19.23 -0.99 4.09
CA ASP A 74 -19.28 -1.35 2.68
C ASP A 74 -17.90 -1.30 2.01
N TYR A 75 -17.08 -0.32 2.39
CA TYR A 75 -15.70 -0.20 1.90
C TYR A 75 -14.84 -1.38 2.32
N ILE A 76 -14.87 -1.77 3.60
CA ILE A 76 -14.16 -2.95 4.13
C ILE A 76 -14.60 -4.23 3.40
N LYS A 77 -15.91 -4.38 3.16
CA LYS A 77 -16.46 -5.53 2.42
C LYS A 77 -15.95 -5.57 0.99
N GLN A 78 -15.93 -4.44 0.29
CA GLN A 78 -15.46 -4.36 -1.09
C GLN A 78 -13.95 -4.58 -1.20
N LEU A 79 -13.16 -4.05 -0.26
CA LEU A 79 -11.71 -4.32 -0.20
C LEU A 79 -11.43 -5.82 -0.12
N ASN A 80 -12.10 -6.52 0.80
CA ASN A 80 -11.97 -7.98 0.92
C ASN A 80 -12.42 -8.73 -0.35
N ALA A 81 -13.40 -8.19 -1.09
CA ALA A 81 -13.89 -8.80 -2.32
C ALA A 81 -12.91 -8.67 -3.51
N THR A 82 -11.94 -7.75 -3.45
CA THR A 82 -10.93 -7.60 -4.53
C THR A 82 -10.03 -8.83 -4.66
N GLY A 83 -9.83 -9.58 -3.56
CA GLY A 83 -8.88 -10.69 -3.48
C GLY A 83 -7.40 -10.28 -3.49
N LEU A 84 -7.10 -8.99 -3.69
CA LEU A 84 -5.77 -8.38 -3.62
C LEU A 84 -5.44 -7.88 -2.23
N VAL A 85 -6.47 -7.63 -1.42
CA VAL A 85 -6.36 -7.37 0.01
C VAL A 85 -7.32 -8.32 0.72
N LYS A 86 -6.85 -8.94 1.81
CA LYS A 86 -7.62 -9.93 2.57
C LYS A 86 -7.59 -9.63 4.06
N ASN A 87 -8.49 -10.28 4.80
CA ASN A 87 -8.56 -10.20 6.26
C ASN A 87 -8.59 -8.76 6.79
N VAL A 88 -9.28 -7.86 6.07
CA VAL A 88 -9.35 -6.45 6.46
C VAL A 88 -10.16 -6.30 7.73
N ALA A 89 -9.53 -5.74 8.76
CA ALA A 89 -10.12 -5.46 10.05
C ALA A 89 -10.04 -3.96 10.36
N LEU A 90 -11.12 -3.43 10.93
CA LEU A 90 -11.16 -2.11 11.52
C LEU A 90 -10.44 -2.16 12.87
N MET A 91 -9.34 -1.41 12.99
CA MET A 91 -8.50 -1.38 14.19
C MET A 91 -8.87 -0.24 15.12
N HIS A 92 -9.21 0.90 14.55
CA HIS A 92 -9.58 2.10 15.26
C HIS A 92 -10.63 2.86 14.48
N GLU A 93 -11.57 3.47 15.20
CA GLU A 93 -12.48 4.46 14.67
C GLU A 93 -12.73 5.56 15.70
N GLN A 94 -12.88 6.80 15.22
CA GLN A 94 -13.23 7.94 16.05
C GLN A 94 -14.06 8.94 15.25
N ALA A 95 -15.19 9.36 15.82
CA ALA A 95 -15.94 10.48 15.28
C ALA A 95 -15.14 11.78 15.45
N ILE A 96 -14.96 12.51 14.36
CA ILE A 96 -14.27 13.80 14.34
C ILE A 96 -15.19 14.86 13.72
N SER A 97 -15.11 16.07 14.24
CA SER A 97 -15.80 17.24 13.69
C SER A 97 -14.76 18.30 13.38
N ARG A 98 -14.60 18.64 12.10
CA ARG A 98 -13.64 19.65 11.63
C ARG A 98 -14.37 20.59 10.68
N GLU A 99 -14.31 21.89 10.95
CA GLU A 99 -14.89 22.92 10.08
C GLU A 99 -16.36 22.66 9.68
N HIS A 100 -17.17 22.17 10.64
CA HIS A 100 -18.58 21.79 10.45
C HIS A 100 -18.83 20.55 9.56
N VAL A 101 -17.80 19.74 9.32
CA VAL A 101 -17.91 18.43 8.69
C VAL A 101 -17.69 17.37 9.76
N ASP A 102 -18.70 16.52 9.94
CA ASP A 102 -18.61 15.35 10.81
C ASP A 102 -18.22 14.13 9.97
N THR A 103 -17.14 13.46 10.35
CA THR A 103 -16.64 12.22 9.72
C THR A 103 -16.19 11.23 10.78
N ILE A 104 -15.92 10.01 10.35
CA ILE A 104 -15.34 8.94 11.14
C ILE A 104 -13.92 8.74 10.63
N GLU A 105 -12.93 9.16 11.42
CA GLU A 105 -11.53 8.81 11.17
C GLU A 105 -11.34 7.32 11.49
N PHE A 106 -10.63 6.59 10.64
CA PHE A 106 -10.46 5.15 10.79
C PHE A 106 -9.03 4.67 10.49
N GLU A 107 -8.67 3.55 11.09
CA GLU A 107 -7.49 2.75 10.72
C GLU A 107 -7.93 1.32 10.39
N LEU A 108 -7.54 0.83 9.21
CA LEU A 108 -7.71 -0.56 8.79
C LEU A 108 -6.36 -1.27 8.74
N LYS A 109 -6.37 -2.56 9.06
CA LYS A 109 -5.26 -3.48 8.80
C LYS A 109 -5.73 -4.64 7.96
N GLY A 110 -4.88 -5.11 7.06
CA GLY A 110 -5.16 -6.26 6.21
C GLY A 110 -3.90 -6.95 5.71
N ASP A 111 -4.11 -7.99 4.94
CA ASP A 111 -3.09 -8.82 4.31
C ASP A 111 -3.03 -8.51 2.81
N LEU A 112 -1.82 -8.51 2.24
CA LEU A 112 -1.56 -8.32 0.80
C LEU A 112 -1.48 -9.67 0.06
#